data_AF-A0A351APA9-F1
#
_entry.id   AF-A0A351APA9-F1
#
_cell.length_a   1.000
_cell.length_b   1.000
_cell.length_c   1.000
_cell.angle_alpha   90.00
_cell.angle_beta   90.00
_cell.angle_gamma   90.00
#
_symmetry.space_group_name_H-M   'P 1'
#
loop_
_entity.id
_entity.type
_entity.pdbx_description
1 polymer ?
#
loop_
_entity_poly.entity_id
_entity_poly.type
_entity_poly.pdbx_seq_one_letter_code
_entity_poly.pdbx_strand_id
1 'polypeptide(L)'
;MPNNSNTPQGNDPRRKVIRVRFNFSWLYLILILGIGWLLLNNSGANPQKIEWADVQEMFLNGDIKEIDFIRNDFKGNITVRPDRLNKYADKFGGKIPASSPHFIFLVSDKFDAEKEFGELNAKLPSDEQPVKIVMENDSRMWSSILEWIIFP
;
A
#
# COMPACT_ATOMS: atom_id res chain seq x y z
N MET A 1 88.14 -6.26 -20.06
CA MET A 1 86.77 -5.81 -20.33
C MET A 1 86.00 -5.73 -19.01
N PRO A 2 85.55 -4.55 -18.59
CA PRO A 2 84.41 -4.46 -17.69
C PRO A 2 83.33 -3.51 -18.25
N ASN A 3 82.07 -3.90 -18.25
CA ASN A 3 80.99 -2.94 -17.99
C ASN A 3 79.73 -3.69 -17.55
N ASN A 4 79.39 -3.54 -16.27
CA ASN A 4 78.16 -4.01 -15.65
C ASN A 4 77.22 -2.80 -15.58
N SER A 5 76.17 -2.80 -16.40
CA SER A 5 75.21 -1.70 -16.45
C SER A 5 74.09 -1.88 -15.42
N ASN A 6 74.11 -0.97 -14.44
CA ASN A 6 73.05 -0.71 -13.48
C ASN A 6 71.72 -0.30 -14.15
N THR A 7 70.62 -0.72 -13.52
CA THR A 7 69.21 -0.39 -13.82
C THR A 7 68.85 1.07 -13.54
N PRO A 8 67.67 1.55 -14.01
CA PRO A 8 66.61 1.76 -13.01
C PRO A 8 65.19 1.38 -13.47
N GLN A 9 64.58 0.55 -12.63
CA GLN A 9 63.22 0.55 -12.10
C GLN A 9 62.28 1.68 -12.56
N GLY A 10 61.25 1.32 -13.34
CA GLY A 10 60.05 2.13 -13.56
C GLY A 10 58.82 1.34 -13.14
N ASN A 11 58.34 1.56 -11.91
CA ASN A 11 57.20 0.86 -11.35
C ASN A 11 55.98 1.80 -11.35
N ASP A 12 55.38 2.01 -12.51
CA ASP A 12 54.10 2.73 -12.61
C ASP A 12 52.96 1.79 -12.15
N PRO A 13 52.17 2.16 -11.12
CA PRO A 13 50.99 1.41 -10.75
C PRO A 13 49.93 1.67 -11.82
N ARG A 14 49.92 0.84 -12.87
CA ARG A 14 48.84 0.82 -13.87
C ARG A 14 47.53 0.67 -13.12
N ARG A 15 46.76 1.77 -13.01
CA ARG A 15 45.37 1.74 -12.53
C ARG A 15 44.67 0.64 -13.31
N LYS A 16 44.28 -0.43 -12.62
CA LYS A 16 43.56 -1.55 -13.20
C LYS A 16 42.19 -1.01 -13.60
N VAL A 17 42.06 -0.58 -14.85
CA VAL A 17 40.79 -0.12 -15.41
C VAL A 17 39.89 -1.35 -15.47
N ILE A 18 38.98 -1.44 -14.50
CA ILE A 18 37.95 -2.48 -14.46
C ILE A 18 37.00 -2.17 -15.62
N ARG A 19 37.28 -2.78 -16.78
CA ARG A 19 36.34 -2.78 -17.90
C ARG A 19 35.20 -3.72 -17.54
N VAL A 20 34.12 -3.15 -17.01
CA VAL A 20 32.86 -3.85 -16.82
C VAL A 20 32.30 -4.17 -18.21
N ARG A 21 32.32 -5.45 -18.59
CA ARG A 21 31.66 -5.89 -19.82
C ARG A 21 30.16 -5.94 -19.51
N PHE A 22 29.38 -5.08 -20.16
CA PHE A 22 27.93 -5.02 -20.04
C PHE A 22 27.30 -6.26 -20.71
N ASN A 23 27.34 -7.40 -20.02
CA ASN A 23 26.59 -8.60 -20.39
C ASN A 23 25.25 -8.52 -19.67
N PHE A 24 24.11 -8.68 -20.36
CA PHE A 24 22.73 -8.65 -19.81
C PHE A 24 22.50 -9.44 -18.50
N SER A 25 23.43 -10.32 -18.10
CA SER A 25 23.51 -10.95 -16.77
C SER A 25 23.39 -9.99 -15.58
N TRP A 26 23.93 -8.76 -15.63
CA TRP A 26 23.79 -7.76 -14.55
C TRP A 26 22.35 -7.26 -14.36
N LEU A 27 21.54 -7.28 -15.43
CA LEU A 27 20.14 -6.89 -15.38
C LEU A 27 19.35 -7.82 -14.44
N TYR A 28 19.67 -9.11 -14.44
CA TYR A 28 19.04 -10.09 -13.54
C TYR A 28 19.37 -9.82 -12.07
N LEU A 29 20.58 -9.33 -11.75
CA LEU A 29 20.93 -8.94 -10.38
C LEU A 29 20.10 -7.73 -9.92
N ILE A 30 19.94 -6.72 -10.77
CA ILE A 30 19.09 -5.55 -10.47
C ILE A 30 17.62 -5.96 -10.37
N LEU A 31 17.16 -6.88 -11.22
CA LEU A 31 15.80 -7.40 -11.19
C LEU A 31 15.50 -8.16 -9.89
N ILE A 32 16.40 -9.06 -9.47
CA ILE A 32 16.28 -9.80 -8.21
C ILE A 32 16.31 -8.84 -7.01
N LEU A 33 17.18 -7.82 -7.04
CA LEU A 33 17.20 -6.76 -6.02
C LEU A 33 15.90 -5.95 -6.01
N GLY A 34 15.35 -5.62 -7.17
CA GLY A 34 14.09 -4.88 -7.30
C GLY A 34 12.90 -5.68 -6.79
N ILE A 35 12.81 -6.96 -7.13
CA ILE A 35 11.77 -7.87 -6.63
C ILE A 35 11.95 -8.11 -5.13
N GLY A 36 13.18 -8.37 -4.67
CA GLY A 36 13.48 -8.53 -3.25
C GLY A 36 13.12 -7.29 -2.43
N TRP A 37 13.44 -6.10 -2.95
CA TRP A 37 13.05 -4.83 -2.34
C TRP A 37 11.53 -4.66 -2.32
N LEU A 38 10.84 -4.95 -3.43
CA LEU A 38 9.38 -4.86 -3.50
C LEU A 38 8.70 -5.84 -2.53
N LEU A 39 9.19 -7.08 -2.40
CA LEU A 39 8.65 -8.07 -1.48
C LEU A 39 8.84 -7.65 -0.01
N LEU A 40 9.98 -7.03 0.32
CA LEU A 40 10.23 -6.49 1.66
C LEU A 40 9.37 -5.26 1.95
N ASN A 41 9.19 -4.37 0.97
CA ASN A 41 8.37 -3.15 1.09
C ASN A 41 6.86 -3.42 1.00
N ASN A 42 6.43 -4.58 0.50
CA ASN A 42 5.01 -4.96 0.46
C ASN A 42 4.50 -5.53 1.79
N SER A 43 5.19 -5.24 2.89
CA SER A 43 4.71 -5.51 4.25
C SER A 43 3.64 -4.50 4.68
N GLY A 44 2.68 -4.19 3.81
CA GLY A 44 1.51 -3.42 4.18
C GLY A 44 0.78 -4.17 5.28
N ALA A 45 0.67 -3.57 6.47
CA ALA A 45 -0.02 -4.22 7.57
C ALA A 45 -1.47 -4.47 7.12
N ASN A 46 -1.93 -5.70 7.29
CA ASN A 46 -3.23 -6.08 6.78
C ASN A 46 -4.33 -5.28 7.50
N PRO A 47 -5.17 -4.54 6.75
CA PRO A 47 -6.34 -3.89 7.33
C PRO A 47 -7.19 -4.92 8.05
N GLN A 48 -7.70 -4.54 9.23
CA GLN A 48 -8.49 -5.45 10.05
C GLN A 48 -9.93 -5.45 9.57
N LYS A 49 -10.53 -6.65 9.47
CA LYS A 49 -11.95 -6.77 9.18
C LYS A 49 -12.75 -6.44 10.44
N ILE A 50 -13.71 -5.54 10.32
CA ILE A 50 -14.68 -5.20 11.37
C ILE A 50 -16.11 -5.33 10.85
N GLU A 51 -17.06 -5.48 11.77
CA GLU A 51 -18.47 -5.60 11.45
C GLU A 51 -19.11 -4.23 11.25
N TRP A 52 -20.21 -4.16 10.50
CA TRP A 52 -20.91 -2.90 10.24
C TRP A 52 -21.32 -2.17 11.53
N ALA A 53 -21.72 -2.89 12.58
CA ALA A 53 -22.06 -2.30 13.88
C ALA A 53 -20.87 -1.55 14.51
N ASP A 54 -19.65 -2.11 14.42
CA ASP A 54 -18.44 -1.43 14.90
C ASP A 54 -18.16 -0.18 14.06
N VAL A 55 -18.39 -0.24 12.75
CA VAL A 55 -18.24 0.92 11.86
C VAL A 55 -19.18 2.04 12.28
N GLN A 56 -20.44 1.72 12.58
CA GLN A 56 -21.42 2.72 13.04
C GLN A 56 -20.95 3.39 14.34
N GLU A 57 -20.45 2.61 15.30
CA GLU A 57 -19.92 3.15 16.55
C GLU A 57 -18.70 4.06 16.31
N MET A 58 -17.75 3.62 15.47
CA MET A 58 -16.57 4.42 15.10
C MET A 58 -16.94 5.70 14.36
N PHE A 59 -17.99 5.63 13.52
CA PHE A 59 -18.51 6.77 12.79
C PHE A 59 -19.10 7.80 13.74
N LEU A 60 -19.99 7.36 14.64
CA LEU A 60 -20.65 8.24 15.62
C LEU A 60 -19.69 8.83 16.66
N ASN A 61 -18.57 8.16 16.92
CA ASN A 61 -17.49 8.65 17.77
C ASN A 61 -16.57 9.66 17.06
N GLY A 62 -16.79 9.94 15.77
CA GLY A 62 -15.95 10.85 14.97
C GLY A 62 -14.55 10.31 14.67
N ASP A 63 -14.29 9.02 14.92
CA ASP A 63 -12.97 8.40 14.77
C ASP A 63 -12.58 8.18 13.28
N ILE A 64 -13.57 8.22 12.38
CA ILE A 64 -13.39 8.01 10.95
C ILE A 64 -13.08 9.32 10.22
N LYS A 65 -12.07 9.28 9.36
CA LYS A 65 -11.70 10.38 8.46
C LYS A 65 -12.41 10.25 7.11
N GLU A 66 -12.31 9.07 6.51
CA GLU A 66 -12.74 8.81 5.14
C GLU A 66 -13.18 7.34 5.00
N ILE A 67 -14.23 7.13 4.22
CA ILE A 67 -14.73 5.80 3.85
C ILE A 67 -14.76 5.71 2.33
N ASP A 68 -13.97 4.80 1.78
CA ASP A 68 -14.00 4.47 0.36
C ASP A 68 -14.83 3.19 0.17
N PHE A 69 -16.07 3.36 -0.27
CA PHE A 69 -17.01 2.26 -0.49
C PHE A 69 -16.97 1.78 -1.93
N ILE A 70 -16.56 0.52 -2.11
CA ILE A 70 -16.49 -0.19 -3.38
C ILE A 70 -17.83 -0.88 -3.61
N ARG A 71 -18.68 -0.32 -4.47
CA ARG A 71 -20.05 -0.84 -4.68
C ARG A 71 -20.06 -2.26 -5.23
N ASN A 72 -19.13 -2.57 -6.14
CA ASN A 72 -19.06 -3.87 -6.82
C ASN A 72 -18.67 -5.02 -5.87
N ASP A 73 -17.83 -4.72 -4.87
CA ASP A 73 -17.29 -5.73 -3.94
C ASP A 73 -18.05 -5.75 -2.60
N PHE A 74 -19.07 -4.89 -2.45
CA PHE A 74 -19.78 -4.65 -1.19
C PHE A 74 -18.82 -4.45 -0.01
N LYS A 75 -17.75 -3.71 -0.27
CA LYS A 75 -16.61 -3.56 0.62
C LYS A 75 -16.35 -2.09 0.87
N GLY A 76 -16.23 -1.69 2.13
CA GLY A 76 -15.76 -0.36 2.48
C GLY A 76 -14.40 -0.38 3.15
N ASN A 77 -13.50 0.46 2.65
CA ASN A 77 -12.20 0.74 3.22
C ASN A 77 -12.34 1.94 4.15
N ILE A 78 -11.89 1.80 5.39
CA ILE A 78 -12.01 2.85 6.41
C ILE A 78 -10.63 3.41 6.71
N THR A 79 -10.53 4.73 6.55
CA THR A 79 -9.41 5.53 7.03
C THR A 79 -9.78 6.16 8.37
N VAL A 80 -9.17 5.67 9.44
CA VAL A 80 -9.28 6.27 10.79
C VAL A 80 -8.40 7.52 10.88
N ARG A 81 -8.84 8.53 11.65
CA ARG A 81 -8.04 9.72 11.92
C ARG A 81 -6.76 9.37 12.70
N PRO A 82 -5.62 9.99 12.39
CA PRO A 82 -4.34 9.62 13.01
C PRO A 82 -4.28 9.88 14.53
N ASP A 83 -5.01 10.86 15.03
CA ASP A 83 -5.16 11.16 16.46
C ASP A 83 -5.94 10.08 17.23
N ARG A 84 -6.86 9.38 16.55
CA ARG A 84 -7.71 8.34 17.13
C ARG A 84 -7.24 6.92 16.83
N LEU A 85 -6.33 6.75 15.88
CA LEU A 85 -5.83 5.44 15.45
C LEU A 85 -5.19 4.64 16.60
N ASN A 86 -4.51 5.31 17.53
CA ASN A 86 -3.89 4.66 18.70
C ASN A 86 -4.91 3.98 19.64
N LYS A 87 -6.16 4.46 19.68
CA LYS A 87 -7.26 3.84 20.46
C LYS A 87 -7.54 2.40 19.99
N TYR A 88 -7.22 2.10 18.74
CA TYR A 88 -7.49 0.81 18.13
C TYR A 88 -6.25 -0.06 17.96
N ALA A 89 -5.11 0.32 18.55
CA ALA A 89 -3.84 -0.41 18.45
C ALA A 89 -3.97 -1.90 18.83
N ASP A 90 -4.83 -2.20 19.79
CA ASP A 90 -5.10 -3.56 20.26
C ASP A 90 -5.73 -4.43 19.16
N LYS A 91 -6.60 -3.85 18.31
CA LYS A 91 -7.20 -4.56 17.17
C LYS A 91 -6.14 -4.95 16.12
N PHE A 92 -4.99 -4.29 16.11
CA PHE A 92 -3.87 -4.57 15.21
C PHE A 92 -2.76 -5.42 15.84
N GLY A 93 -2.96 -5.95 17.06
CA GLY A 93 -1.94 -6.73 17.76
C GLY A 93 -0.65 -5.96 18.01
N GLY A 94 -0.74 -4.64 18.22
CA GLY A 94 0.39 -3.76 18.47
C GLY A 94 1.13 -3.25 17.23
N LYS A 95 0.70 -3.63 16.01
CA LYS A 95 1.27 -3.14 14.75
C LYS A 95 0.25 -2.37 13.93
N ILE A 96 0.07 -1.10 14.30
CA ILE A 96 -0.83 -0.19 13.60
C ILE A 96 -0.31 0.03 12.16
N PRO A 97 -1.14 -0.19 11.12
CA PRO A 97 -0.78 0.20 9.77
C PRO A 97 -0.53 1.71 9.72
N ALA A 98 0.64 2.12 9.22
CA ALA A 98 0.93 3.55 8.99
C ALA A 98 0.18 4.11 7.77
N SER A 99 -0.26 3.22 6.86
CA SER A 99 -0.97 3.55 5.64
C SER A 99 -2.42 3.07 5.72
N SER A 100 -3.35 3.92 5.29
CA SER A 100 -4.72 3.53 4.96
C SER A 100 -4.72 2.50 3.82
N PRO A 101 -5.68 1.55 3.80
CA PRO A 101 -6.80 1.39 4.72
C PRO A 101 -6.43 0.77 6.08
N HIS A 102 -7.05 1.25 7.15
CA HIS A 102 -6.85 0.71 8.51
C HIS A 102 -7.85 -0.41 8.81
N PHE A 103 -9.12 -0.22 8.44
CA PHE A 103 -10.17 -1.21 8.61
C PHE A 103 -10.88 -1.49 7.30
N ILE A 104 -11.46 -2.69 7.21
CA ILE A 104 -12.36 -3.09 6.13
C ILE A 104 -13.64 -3.61 6.75
N PHE A 105 -14.77 -3.28 6.15
CA PHE A 105 -16.04 -3.95 6.44
C PHE A 105 -16.65 -4.48 5.15
N LEU A 106 -17.46 -5.52 5.29
CA LEU A 106 -18.21 -6.12 4.20
C LEU A 106 -19.70 -5.98 4.50
N VAL A 107 -20.49 -5.69 3.48
CA VAL A 107 -21.94 -5.58 3.56
C VAL A 107 -22.62 -6.51 2.58
N SER A 108 -23.93 -6.68 2.72
CA SER A 108 -24.74 -7.43 1.76
C SER A 108 -25.05 -6.60 0.51
N ASP A 109 -25.49 -7.28 -0.54
CA ASP A 109 -26.04 -6.69 -1.77
C ASP A 109 -27.21 -5.72 -1.57
N LYS A 110 -27.97 -5.90 -0.49
CA LYS A 110 -29.11 -5.05 -0.10
C LYS A 110 -28.72 -3.78 0.64
N PHE A 111 -27.44 -3.54 0.87
CA PHE A 111 -26.97 -2.40 1.65
C PHE A 111 -26.99 -1.11 0.82
N ASP A 112 -27.75 -0.12 1.28
CA ASP A 112 -27.81 1.21 0.66
C ASP A 112 -26.82 2.15 1.36
N ALA A 113 -25.60 2.22 0.81
CA ALA A 113 -24.54 3.07 1.36
C ALA A 113 -24.92 4.55 1.42
N GLU A 114 -25.62 5.09 0.42
CA GLU A 114 -25.99 6.50 0.39
C GLU A 114 -26.94 6.84 1.54
N LYS A 115 -27.92 5.97 1.77
CA LYS A 115 -28.88 6.14 2.86
C LYS A 115 -28.25 5.93 4.22
N GLU A 116 -27.53 4.83 4.42
CA GLU A 116 -26.95 4.45 5.72
C GLU A 116 -25.91 5.47 6.18
N PHE A 117 -24.98 5.88 5.31
CA PHE A 117 -24.00 6.91 5.66
C PHE A 117 -24.63 8.30 5.78
N GLY A 118 -25.66 8.60 4.99
CA GLY A 118 -26.44 9.83 5.11
C GLY A 118 -27.13 9.96 6.48
N GLU A 119 -27.74 8.87 6.95
CA GLU A 119 -28.37 8.80 8.27
C GLU A 119 -27.34 8.92 9.40
N LEU A 120 -26.15 8.32 9.24
CA LEU A 120 -25.07 8.45 10.22
C LEU A 120 -24.52 9.87 10.28
N ASN A 121 -24.29 10.52 9.14
CA ASN A 121 -23.87 11.92 9.09
C ASN A 121 -24.92 12.86 9.72
N ALA A 122 -26.21 12.57 9.56
CA ALA A 122 -27.28 13.34 10.18
C ALA A 122 -27.33 13.20 11.71
N LYS A 123 -26.77 12.09 12.25
CA LYS A 123 -26.70 11.82 13.70
C LYS A 123 -25.44 12.41 14.35
N LEU A 124 -24.47 12.88 13.56
CA LEU A 124 -23.26 13.49 14.10
C LEU A 124 -23.59 14.84 14.77
N PRO A 125 -23.04 15.12 15.97
CA PRO A 125 -23.17 16.43 16.59
C PRO A 125 -22.52 17.51 15.72
N SER A 126 -23.10 18.71 15.66
CA SER A 126 -22.67 19.81 14.76
C SER A 126 -21.23 20.30 14.94
N ASP A 127 -20.54 19.85 15.98
CA ASP A 127 -19.15 20.18 16.30
C ASP A 127 -18.14 19.19 15.67
N GLU A 128 -18.62 18.04 15.16
CA GLU A 128 -17.79 17.04 14.49
C GLU A 128 -17.80 17.25 12.97
N GLN A 129 -16.62 17.11 12.34
CA GLN A 129 -16.53 17.24 10.90
C GLN A 129 -17.18 16.04 10.20
N PRO A 130 -18.01 16.29 9.16
CA PRO A 130 -18.67 15.22 8.42
C PRO A 130 -17.64 14.27 7.82
N VAL A 131 -17.94 12.97 7.86
CA VAL A 131 -17.06 11.94 7.30
C VAL A 131 -17.11 12.03 5.78
N LYS A 132 -15.95 12.08 5.14
CA LYS A 132 -15.86 12.06 3.67
C LYS A 132 -16.20 10.65 3.18
N ILE A 133 -17.25 10.54 2.37
CA ILE A 133 -17.68 9.28 1.77
C ILE A 133 -17.32 9.34 0.28
N VAL A 134 -16.45 8.44 -0.14
CA VAL A 134 -16.08 8.26 -1.55
C VAL A 134 -16.70 6.95 -2.02
N MET A 135 -17.40 7.02 -3.15
CA MET A 135 -18.01 5.84 -3.77
C MET A 135 -17.21 5.50 -5.01
N GLU A 136 -16.57 4.34 -4.99
CA GLU A 136 -15.73 3.87 -6.09
C GLU A 136 -16.32 2.58 -6.66
N ASN A 137 -16.05 2.37 -7.95
CA ASN A 137 -16.28 1.09 -8.61
C ASN A 137 -14.90 0.50 -8.95
N ASP A 138 -14.66 -0.74 -8.56
CA ASP A 138 -13.40 -1.40 -8.86
C ASP A 138 -13.23 -1.56 -10.38
N SER A 139 -12.11 -1.08 -10.91
CA SER A 139 -11.76 -1.16 -12.33
C SER A 139 -11.41 -2.58 -12.79
N ARG A 140 -11.12 -3.49 -11.86
CA ARG A 140 -10.82 -4.90 -12.15
C ARG A 140 -11.98 -5.64 -12.81
N MET A 141 -13.22 -5.22 -12.56
CA MET A 141 -14.41 -5.72 -13.26
C MET A 141 -14.31 -5.50 -14.78
N TRP A 142 -13.77 -4.35 -15.21
CA TRP A 142 -13.60 -4.05 -16.64
C TRP A 142 -12.49 -4.88 -17.26
N SER A 143 -11.39 -5.15 -16.55
CA SER A 143 -10.33 -6.04 -17.06
C SER A 143 -10.83 -7.47 -17.25
N SER A 144 -11.63 -8.00 -16.33
CA SER A 144 -12.17 -9.38 -16.44
C SER A 144 -13.15 -9.53 -17.60
N ILE A 145 -13.96 -8.50 -17.88
CA ILE A 145 -14.85 -8.49 -19.05
C ILE A 145 -14.05 -8.42 -20.36
N LEU A 146 -13.00 -7.60 -20.40
CA LEU A 146 -12.14 -7.48 -21.57
C LEU A 146 -11.34 -8.77 -21.85
N GLU A 147 -10.87 -9.45 -20.82
CA GLU A 147 -10.17 -10.75 -20.96
C GLU A 147 -11.08 -11.80 -21.61
N TRP A 148 -12.35 -11.89 -21.21
CA TRP A 148 -13.32 -12.80 -21.83
C TRP A 148 -13.63 -12.47 -23.30
N ILE A 149 -13.61 -11.18 -23.68
CA ILE A 149 -13.86 -10.75 -25.06
C ILE A 149 -12.65 -10.97 -25.96
N ILE A 150 -11.43 -10.75 -25.44
CA ILE A 150 -10.18 -10.80 -26.22
C ILE A 150 -9.65 -12.24 -26.35
N PHE A 151 -9.96 -13.11 -25.39
CA PHE A 151 -9.57 -14.52 -25.41
C PHE A 151 -10.82 -15.42 -25.23
N PRO A 152 -11.61 -15.65 -26.30
CA PRO A 152 -12.77 -16.54 -26.26
C PRO A 152 -12.40 -18.01 -26.03
#